data_AF-A0A661EBI3-F1
#
_entry.id   AF-A0A661EBI3-F1
#
_cell.length_a   1.000
_cell.length_b   1.000
_cell.length_c   1.000
_cell.angle_alpha   90.00
_cell.angle_beta   90.00
_cell.angle_gamma   90.00
#
_symmetry.space_group_name_H-M   'P 1'
#
loop_
_entity.id
_entity.type
_entity.pdbx_description
1 polymer ?
#
loop_
_entity_poly.entity_id
_entity_poly.type
_entity_poly.pdbx_seq_one_letter_code
_entity_poly.pdbx_strand_id
1 'polypeptide(L)'
;MNFDADKIKILKTEVDYISKHNIYVKFKIYNGEFKKLINIQNLQVKLVSNPQGFNQIDKRWVKNYEEMWEIPKNILKILQHFTGERTPYIENPKDKRRMFATEFTEQEQKDLLNFLQDNKTLIVSDILKGRGKFAAEWMLVILKIQDEKIKWALKPINFVLNHFGNGEIKITPRGSFKIGRITMQRKGGDGGRDTANMLQFKINPCEIIGD
;
A
#
# COMPACT_ATOMS: atom_id res chain seq x y z
N MET A 1 12.57 -10.27 13.91
CA MET A 1 11.74 -10.42 15.12
C MET A 1 12.54 -10.67 16.40
N ASN A 2 13.86 -10.92 16.31
CA ASN A 2 14.81 -10.93 17.44
C ASN A 2 14.36 -11.72 18.67
N PHE A 3 13.73 -12.87 18.45
CA PHE A 3 13.45 -13.82 19.52
C PHE A 3 14.61 -14.80 19.62
N ASP A 4 14.97 -15.13 20.85
CA ASP A 4 15.86 -16.24 21.17
C ASP A 4 15.09 -17.55 20.97
N ALA A 5 15.47 -18.33 19.96
CA ALA A 5 14.77 -19.55 19.56
C ALA A 5 14.72 -20.58 20.70
N ASP A 6 15.77 -20.65 21.52
CA ASP A 6 15.88 -21.59 22.63
C ASP A 6 14.90 -21.26 23.77
N LYS A 7 14.37 -20.03 23.78
CA LYS A 7 13.36 -19.56 24.74
C LYS A 7 11.92 -19.72 24.24
N ILE A 8 11.71 -20.15 22.99
CA ILE A 8 10.39 -20.38 22.41
C ILE A 8 9.97 -21.83 22.64
N LYS A 9 9.06 -22.07 23.60
CA LYS A 9 8.54 -23.43 23.87
C LYS A 9 7.21 -23.73 23.18
N ILE A 10 6.34 -22.71 23.01
CA ILE A 10 5.06 -22.87 22.30
C ILE A 10 4.84 -21.65 21.39
N LEU A 11 4.63 -21.93 20.10
CA LEU A 11 4.23 -20.95 19.10
C LEU A 11 2.77 -21.22 18.72
N LYS A 12 1.87 -20.29 19.06
CA LYS A 12 0.51 -20.33 18.51
C LYS A 12 0.38 -19.27 17.42
N THR A 13 0.03 -19.70 16.22
CA THR A 13 -0.31 -18.83 15.11
C THR A 13 -1.82 -18.72 15.00
N GLU A 14 -2.35 -17.52 15.17
CA GLU A 14 -3.73 -17.22 14.87
C GLU A 14 -3.77 -16.29 13.66
N VAL A 15 -4.45 -16.70 12.61
CA VAL A 15 -4.78 -15.82 11.49
C VAL A 15 -5.93 -14.95 11.96
N ASP A 16 -5.62 -13.74 12.39
CA ASP A 16 -6.58 -12.91 13.12
C ASP A 16 -7.43 -12.04 12.19
N TYR A 17 -6.87 -11.67 11.05
CA TYR A 17 -7.61 -10.95 10.02
C TYR A 17 -7.02 -11.23 8.63
N ILE A 18 -7.87 -11.69 7.71
CA ILE A 18 -7.56 -11.78 6.29
C ILE A 18 -8.33 -10.65 5.62
N SER A 19 -7.63 -9.58 5.25
CA SER A 19 -8.15 -8.74 4.16
C SER A 19 -7.83 -9.43 2.84
N LYS A 20 -8.56 -9.08 1.78
CA LYS A 20 -8.38 -9.63 0.43
C LYS A 20 -6.93 -9.55 -0.11
N HIS A 21 -6.04 -8.76 0.50
CA HIS A 21 -4.66 -8.54 0.02
C HIS A 21 -3.58 -8.59 1.12
N ASN A 22 -3.95 -8.77 2.38
CA ASN A 22 -3.04 -8.80 3.53
C ASN A 22 -3.55 -9.86 4.52
N ILE A 23 -2.70 -10.83 4.84
CA ILE A 23 -2.89 -11.72 5.98
C ILE A 23 -2.20 -11.05 7.16
N TYR A 24 -2.93 -10.87 8.26
CA TYR A 24 -2.38 -10.48 9.55
C TYR A 24 -2.27 -11.71 10.43
N VAL A 25 -1.04 -12.17 10.63
CA VAL A 25 -0.75 -13.27 11.54
C VAL A 25 -0.38 -12.68 12.88
N LYS A 26 -1.04 -13.17 13.95
CA LYS A 26 -0.61 -12.93 15.32
C LYS A 26 0.18 -14.13 15.82
N PHE A 27 1.42 -13.88 16.19
CA PHE A 27 2.24 -14.85 16.90
C PHE A 27 2.09 -14.64 18.40
N LYS A 28 1.59 -15.65 19.11
CA LYS A 28 1.63 -15.70 20.58
C LYS A 28 2.75 -16.64 21.00
N ILE A 29 3.75 -16.09 21.69
CA ILE A 29 4.91 -16.83 22.17
C ILE A 29 4.77 -17.00 23.69
N TYR A 30 5.00 -18.22 24.19
CA TYR A 30 4.91 -18.54 25.62
C TYR A 30 6.24 -19.09 26.15
N ASN A 31 6.57 -18.73 27.40
CA ASN A 31 7.62 -19.41 28.16
C ASN A 31 7.00 -20.67 28.78
N GLY A 32 7.67 -21.82 28.72
CA GLY A 32 7.12 -23.07 29.27
C GLY A 32 7.04 -23.10 30.80
N GLU A 33 7.76 -22.24 31.51
CA GLU A 33 7.72 -22.16 32.98
C GLU A 33 6.60 -21.24 33.49
N PHE A 34 6.18 -20.30 32.66
CA PHE A 34 5.11 -19.35 32.97
C PHE A 34 4.24 -19.23 31.73
N LYS A 35 2.94 -19.61 31.80
CA LYS A 35 1.93 -19.34 30.76
C LYS A 35 1.67 -17.83 30.52
N LYS A 36 2.70 -16.99 30.65
CA LYS A 36 2.69 -15.56 30.37
C LYS A 36 2.95 -15.36 28.88
N LEU A 37 2.06 -14.63 28.24
CA LEU A 37 2.25 -14.17 26.86
C LEU A 37 3.51 -13.30 26.80
N ILE A 38 4.47 -13.69 25.95
CA ILE A 38 5.73 -12.96 25.79
C ILE A 38 5.56 -11.80 24.83
N ASN A 39 4.88 -12.00 23.69
CA ASN A 39 4.73 -10.97 22.68
C ASN A 39 3.59 -11.30 21.69
N ILE A 40 3.03 -10.27 21.05
CA ILE A 40 2.16 -10.35 19.87
C ILE A 40 2.89 -9.62 18.74
N GLN A 41 3.02 -10.27 17.59
CA GLN A 41 3.62 -9.65 16.40
C GLN A 41 2.65 -9.67 15.24
N ASN A 42 2.41 -8.51 14.61
CA ASN A 42 1.53 -8.39 13.45
C ASN A 42 2.36 -8.45 12.15
N LEU A 43 2.11 -9.47 11.34
CA LEU A 43 2.81 -9.68 10.07
C LEU A 43 1.90 -9.38 8.88
N GLN A 44 2.36 -8.59 7.91
CA GLN A 44 1.74 -8.45 6.59
C GLN A 44 2.45 -9.38 5.59
N VAL A 45 1.70 -10.16 4.81
CA VAL A 45 2.26 -11.11 3.83
C VAL A 45 1.97 -10.70 2.39
N LYS A 46 2.99 -10.76 1.52
CA LYS A 46 2.89 -10.58 0.06
C LYS A 46 3.49 -11.78 -0.67
N LEU A 47 2.64 -12.57 -1.31
CA LEU A 47 3.05 -13.58 -2.27
C LEU A 47 3.17 -12.95 -3.67
N VAL A 48 4.31 -13.15 -4.32
CA VAL A 48 4.62 -12.63 -5.65
C VAL A 48 5.17 -13.75 -6.52
N SER A 49 4.81 -13.74 -7.80
CA SER A 49 5.26 -14.71 -8.80
C SER A 49 6.04 -14.07 -9.95
N ASN A 50 6.19 -12.74 -9.92
CA ASN A 50 6.96 -11.98 -10.90
C ASN A 50 7.86 -10.98 -10.16
N PRO A 51 9.19 -11.01 -10.35
CA PRO A 51 10.13 -10.12 -9.69
C PRO A 51 9.93 -8.63 -10.03
N GLN A 52 9.27 -8.34 -11.15
CA GLN A 52 8.92 -6.98 -11.60
C GLN A 52 7.44 -6.65 -11.39
N GLY A 53 6.71 -7.53 -10.69
CA GLY A 53 5.27 -7.40 -10.46
C GLY A 53 4.94 -6.27 -9.49
N PHE A 54 3.87 -5.54 -9.79
CA PHE A 54 3.32 -4.53 -8.88
C PHE A 54 2.10 -5.08 -8.13
N ASN A 55 2.17 -5.09 -6.81
CA ASN A 55 1.12 -5.58 -5.93
C ASN A 55 0.35 -4.45 -5.28
N GLN A 56 -0.95 -4.63 -5.11
CA GLN A 56 -1.79 -3.71 -4.35
C GLN A 56 -1.42 -3.74 -2.86
N ILE A 57 -1.29 -2.55 -2.27
CA ILE A 57 -1.10 -2.38 -0.81
C ILE A 57 -2.33 -1.77 -0.14
N ASP A 58 -2.98 -0.78 -0.76
CA ASP A 58 -4.26 -0.22 -0.31
C ASP A 58 -5.13 0.16 -1.52
N LYS A 59 -6.45 0.18 -1.33
CA LYS A 59 -7.45 0.60 -2.32
C LYS A 59 -8.77 0.95 -1.64
N ARG A 60 -9.28 2.16 -1.88
CA ARG A 60 -10.56 2.66 -1.34
C ARG A 60 -11.17 3.68 -2.30
N TRP A 61 -12.42 4.07 -2.03
CA TRP A 61 -13.01 5.25 -2.64
C TRP A 61 -12.30 6.52 -2.15
N VAL A 62 -12.25 7.56 -2.98
CA VAL A 62 -11.57 8.81 -2.60
C VAL A 62 -12.16 9.41 -1.32
N LYS A 63 -13.49 9.30 -1.13
CA LYS A 63 -14.17 9.72 0.11
C LYS A 63 -13.59 9.07 1.38
N ASN A 64 -13.17 7.80 1.33
CA ASN A 64 -12.57 7.17 2.50
C ASN A 64 -11.20 7.79 2.84
N TYR A 65 -10.44 8.21 1.83
CA TYR A 65 -9.18 8.91 2.05
C TYR A 65 -9.40 10.35 2.48
N GLU A 66 -10.47 11.00 2.02
CA GLU A 66 -10.92 12.31 2.53
C GLU A 66 -11.11 12.27 4.05
N GLU A 67 -11.87 11.30 4.54
CA GLU A 67 -12.10 11.12 5.98
C GLU A 67 -10.81 10.80 6.76
N MET A 68 -9.85 10.10 6.14
CA MET A 68 -8.62 9.66 6.80
C MET A 68 -7.51 10.71 6.84
N TRP A 69 -7.44 11.55 5.81
CA TRP A 69 -6.34 12.50 5.56
C TRP A 69 -6.81 13.96 5.49
N GLU A 70 -8.07 14.22 5.81
CA GLU A 70 -8.68 15.56 5.80
C GLU A 70 -8.46 16.27 4.45
N ILE A 71 -8.67 15.53 3.35
CA ILE A 71 -8.37 16.00 2.00
C ILE A 71 -9.17 17.28 1.69
N PRO A 72 -8.51 18.39 1.32
CA PRO A 72 -9.21 19.63 0.96
C PRO A 72 -10.15 19.42 -0.24
N LYS A 73 -11.27 20.14 -0.28
CA LYS A 73 -12.33 19.95 -1.29
C LYS A 73 -11.83 20.07 -2.74
N ASN A 74 -10.87 20.96 -3.00
CA ASN A 74 -10.26 21.11 -4.33
C ASN A 74 -9.47 19.83 -4.70
N ILE A 75 -8.65 19.31 -3.79
CA ILE A 75 -7.87 18.09 -3.97
C ILE A 75 -8.79 16.87 -4.15
N LEU A 76 -9.84 16.76 -3.33
CA LEU A 76 -10.86 15.73 -3.44
C LEU A 76 -11.47 15.70 -4.84
N LYS A 77 -11.86 16.86 -5.38
CA LYS A 77 -12.44 16.97 -6.72
C LYS A 77 -11.46 16.52 -7.80
N ILE A 78 -10.19 16.94 -7.72
CA ILE A 78 -9.13 16.50 -8.65
C ILE A 78 -8.99 14.98 -8.61
N LEU A 79 -8.91 14.39 -7.41
CA LEU A 79 -8.79 12.94 -7.24
C LEU A 79 -10.02 12.19 -7.78
N GLN A 80 -11.22 12.73 -7.63
CA GLN A 80 -12.44 12.12 -8.19
C GLN A 80 -12.45 12.12 -9.73
N HIS A 81 -11.99 13.19 -10.36
CA HIS A 81 -11.80 13.19 -11.83
C HIS A 81 -10.68 12.23 -12.23
N PHE A 82 -9.60 12.14 -11.44
CA PHE A 82 -8.47 11.25 -11.70
C PHE A 82 -8.88 9.76 -11.65
N THR A 83 -9.71 9.39 -10.70
CA THR A 83 -10.18 8.01 -10.54
C THR A 83 -11.37 7.66 -11.41
N GLY A 84 -12.09 8.65 -11.93
CA GLY A 84 -13.33 8.46 -12.69
C GLY A 84 -14.56 8.31 -11.79
N GLU A 85 -14.48 8.69 -10.51
CA GLU A 85 -15.66 8.96 -9.69
C GLU A 85 -16.44 10.17 -10.22
N ARG A 86 -15.75 11.09 -10.90
CA ARG A 86 -16.35 12.14 -11.74
C ARG A 86 -15.86 12.01 -13.18
N THR A 87 -16.73 12.32 -14.12
CA THR A 87 -16.38 12.36 -15.55
C THR A 87 -15.37 13.46 -15.85
N PRO A 88 -14.57 13.35 -16.92
CA PRO A 88 -13.65 14.42 -17.34
C PRO A 88 -14.38 15.74 -17.55
N TYR A 89 -13.71 16.86 -17.26
CA TYR A 89 -14.22 18.21 -17.53
C TYR A 89 -13.64 18.82 -18.82
N ILE A 90 -12.61 18.20 -19.41
CA ILE A 90 -12.00 18.61 -20.67
C ILE A 90 -12.75 18.01 -21.87
N GLU A 91 -12.69 18.67 -23.03
CA GLU A 91 -13.46 18.26 -24.22
C GLU A 91 -12.98 16.93 -24.82
N ASN A 92 -11.66 16.71 -24.89
CA ASN A 92 -11.06 15.56 -25.57
C ASN A 92 -10.15 14.73 -24.64
N PRO A 93 -10.70 14.09 -23.58
CA PRO A 93 -9.91 13.28 -22.66
C PRO A 93 -9.42 11.99 -23.34
N LYS A 94 -8.21 11.55 -22.99
CA LYS A 94 -7.65 10.28 -23.48
C LYS A 94 -8.49 9.07 -23.06
N ASP A 95 -9.14 9.14 -21.91
CA ASP A 95 -10.12 8.14 -21.44
C ASP A 95 -11.43 8.86 -21.09
N LYS A 96 -12.52 8.55 -21.78
CA LYS A 96 -13.82 9.20 -21.57
C LYS A 96 -14.36 9.07 -20.13
N ARG A 97 -13.80 8.15 -19.34
CA ARG A 97 -14.28 7.84 -17.98
C ARG A 97 -13.55 8.62 -16.88
N ARG A 98 -12.36 9.18 -17.15
CA ARG A 98 -11.49 9.76 -16.12
C ARG A 98 -10.40 10.64 -16.72
N MET A 99 -9.78 11.48 -15.90
CA MET A 99 -8.62 12.27 -16.31
C MET A 99 -7.31 11.63 -15.83
N PHE A 100 -6.28 11.77 -16.64
CA PHE A 100 -4.90 11.48 -16.28
C PHE A 100 -4.31 12.68 -15.54
N ALA A 101 -3.30 12.43 -14.70
CA ALA A 101 -2.61 13.50 -13.97
C ALA A 101 -2.05 14.59 -14.90
N THR A 102 -1.61 14.20 -16.09
CA THR A 102 -1.08 15.08 -17.14
C THR A 102 -2.14 15.89 -17.88
N GLU A 103 -3.43 15.62 -17.66
CA GLU A 103 -4.55 16.31 -18.30
C GLU A 103 -5.15 17.42 -17.41
N PHE A 104 -4.72 17.51 -16.15
CA PHE A 104 -5.10 18.61 -15.26
C PHE A 104 -4.32 19.88 -15.59
N THR A 105 -4.86 21.03 -15.19
CA THR A 105 -4.14 22.30 -15.27
C THR A 105 -2.85 22.26 -14.44
N GLU A 106 -1.86 23.08 -14.77
CA GLU A 106 -0.60 23.16 -14.01
C GLU A 106 -0.85 23.48 -12.53
N GLN A 107 -1.83 24.33 -12.24
CA GLN A 107 -2.20 24.67 -10.86
C GLN A 107 -2.78 23.47 -10.11
N GLU A 108 -3.70 22.70 -10.71
CA GLU A 108 -4.25 21.49 -10.09
C GLU A 108 -3.19 20.41 -9.88
N GLN A 109 -2.27 20.25 -10.85
CA GLN A 109 -1.13 19.35 -10.71
C GLN A 109 -0.25 19.76 -9.52
N LYS A 110 0.07 21.06 -9.41
CA LYS A 110 0.86 21.61 -8.31
C LYS A 110 0.15 21.46 -6.96
N ASP A 111 -1.13 21.77 -6.88
CA ASP A 111 -1.92 21.65 -5.65
C ASP A 111 -1.94 20.21 -5.13
N LEU A 112 -2.18 19.24 -6.02
CA LEU A 112 -2.18 17.83 -5.64
C LEU A 112 -0.77 17.31 -5.29
N LEU A 113 0.26 17.72 -6.03
CA LEU A 113 1.65 17.36 -5.70
C LEU A 113 2.06 17.91 -4.33
N ASN A 114 1.74 19.17 -4.04
CA ASN A 114 2.00 19.79 -2.75
C ASN A 114 1.25 19.08 -1.62
N PHE A 115 -0.05 18.81 -1.79
CA PHE A 115 -0.82 18.04 -0.80
C PHE A 115 -0.17 16.68 -0.50
N LEU A 116 0.23 15.94 -1.55
CA LEU A 116 0.90 14.64 -1.38
C LEU A 116 2.26 14.78 -0.69
N GLN A 117 2.99 15.87 -0.96
CA GLN A 117 4.31 16.13 -0.38
C GLN A 117 4.19 16.48 1.11
N ASP A 118 3.27 17.36 1.47
CA ASP A 118 3.04 17.80 2.84
C ASP A 118 2.52 16.64 3.71
N ASN A 119 1.75 15.73 3.12
CA ASN A 119 1.14 14.59 3.82
C ASN A 119 1.87 13.26 3.58
N LYS A 120 3.06 13.28 2.98
CA LYS A 120 3.76 12.08 2.53
C LYS A 120 3.93 11.02 3.62
N THR A 121 4.42 11.43 4.78
CA THR A 121 4.68 10.53 5.92
C THR A 121 3.38 9.86 6.41
N LEU A 122 2.30 10.64 6.53
CA LEU A 122 0.98 10.15 6.93
C LEU A 122 0.45 9.13 5.92
N ILE A 123 0.43 9.49 4.63
CA ILE A 123 -0.07 8.65 3.54
C ILE A 123 0.71 7.34 3.48
N VAL A 124 2.04 7.40 3.45
CA VAL A 124 2.92 6.22 3.37
C VAL A 124 2.72 5.31 4.59
N SER A 125 2.64 5.88 5.80
CA SER A 125 2.35 5.12 7.02
C SER A 125 1.01 4.40 6.93
N ASP A 126 -0.05 5.10 6.55
CA ASP A 126 -1.40 4.51 6.52
C ASP A 126 -1.55 3.38 5.51
N ILE A 127 -1.00 3.53 4.30
CA ILE A 127 -1.19 2.54 3.23
C ILE A 127 -0.28 1.32 3.36
N LEU A 128 0.83 1.41 4.10
CA LEU A 128 1.74 0.29 4.33
C LEU A 128 1.57 -0.35 5.71
N LYS A 129 1.54 0.47 6.78
CA LYS A 129 1.47 0.00 8.16
C LYS A 129 0.03 -0.11 8.66
N GLY A 130 -0.84 0.81 8.25
CA GLY A 130 -2.18 0.95 8.82
C GLY A 130 -2.16 1.50 10.26
N ARG A 131 -3.33 1.51 10.90
CA ARG A 131 -3.55 2.08 12.24
C ARG A 131 -4.13 1.05 13.22
N GLY A 132 -4.00 1.34 14.52
CA GLY A 132 -4.65 0.56 15.59
C GLY A 132 -3.99 -0.78 15.90
N LYS A 133 -4.72 -1.65 16.62
CA LYS A 133 -4.21 -2.92 17.17
C LYS A 133 -3.73 -3.95 16.14
N PHE A 134 -4.02 -3.71 14.86
CA PHE A 134 -3.65 -4.56 13.73
C PHE A 134 -2.63 -3.91 12.80
N ALA A 135 -2.03 -2.78 13.19
CA ALA A 135 -0.96 -2.16 12.42
C ALA A 135 0.17 -3.18 12.19
N ALA A 136 0.65 -3.25 10.95
CA ALA A 136 1.71 -4.17 10.57
C ALA A 136 3.01 -3.77 11.28
N GLU A 137 3.70 -4.74 11.87
CA GLU A 137 5.02 -4.55 12.47
C GLU A 137 6.12 -5.11 11.57
N TRP A 138 5.75 -6.04 10.69
CA TRP A 138 6.63 -6.73 9.77
C TRP A 138 5.97 -6.91 8.42
N MET A 139 6.76 -6.93 7.35
CA MET A 139 6.34 -7.38 6.03
C MET A 139 7.15 -8.61 5.63
N LEU A 140 6.46 -9.71 5.32
CA LEU A 140 7.00 -10.90 4.69
C LEU A 140 6.67 -10.88 3.20
N VAL A 141 7.69 -10.84 2.37
CA VAL A 141 7.55 -11.00 0.92
C VAL A 141 8.09 -12.37 0.53
N ILE A 142 7.30 -13.12 -0.25
CA ILE A 142 7.65 -14.45 -0.74
C ILE A 142 7.57 -14.42 -2.27
N LEU A 143 8.72 -14.56 -2.93
CA LEU A 143 8.83 -14.73 -4.37
C LEU A 143 8.85 -16.22 -4.71
N LYS A 144 7.77 -16.66 -5.37
CA LYS A 144 7.57 -18.03 -5.86
C LYS A 144 7.42 -18.00 -7.37
N ILE A 145 8.53 -18.23 -8.07
CA ILE A 145 8.55 -18.45 -9.51
C ILE A 145 8.49 -19.96 -9.75
N GLN A 146 7.77 -20.39 -10.78
CA GLN A 146 7.66 -21.80 -11.12
C GLN A 146 9.06 -22.39 -11.40
N ASP A 147 9.32 -23.59 -10.88
CA ASP A 147 10.58 -24.33 -11.05
C ASP A 147 11.85 -23.63 -10.51
N GLU A 148 11.70 -22.54 -9.74
CA GLU A 148 12.80 -21.86 -9.05
C GLU A 148 12.75 -22.04 -7.53
N LYS A 149 13.91 -21.87 -6.88
CA LYS A 149 13.97 -21.79 -5.41
C LYS A 149 13.19 -20.59 -4.90
N ILE A 150 12.35 -20.81 -3.89
CA ILE A 150 11.60 -19.75 -3.21
C ILE A 150 12.59 -18.77 -2.58
N LYS A 151 12.42 -17.49 -2.89
CA LYS A 151 13.14 -16.38 -2.25
C LYS A 151 12.18 -15.63 -1.34
N TRP A 152 12.65 -15.16 -0.19
CA TRP A 152 11.80 -14.43 0.74
C TRP A 152 12.61 -13.42 1.55
N ALA A 153 11.93 -12.39 2.04
CA ALA A 153 12.48 -11.46 3.01
C ALA A 153 11.43 -11.08 4.05
N LEU A 154 11.86 -11.01 5.30
CA LEU A 154 11.09 -10.50 6.43
C LEU A 154 11.75 -9.22 6.93
N LYS A 155 11.12 -8.07 6.71
CA LYS A 155 11.67 -6.77 7.11
C LYS A 155 10.75 -6.08 8.14
N PRO A 156 11.31 -5.35 9.12
CA PRO A 156 10.52 -4.51 10.02
C PRO A 156 9.73 -3.47 9.22
N ILE A 157 8.53 -3.11 9.68
CA ILE A 157 7.69 -2.15 8.96
C ILE A 157 8.38 -0.79 8.79
N ASN A 158 9.21 -0.37 9.74
CA ASN A 158 9.96 0.89 9.64
C ASN A 158 10.96 0.88 8.46
N PHE A 159 11.57 -0.26 8.18
CA PHE A 159 12.41 -0.44 6.99
C PHE A 159 11.57 -0.30 5.73
N VAL A 160 10.41 -0.96 5.68
CA VAL A 160 9.48 -0.93 4.54
C VAL A 160 8.97 0.49 4.27
N LEU A 161 8.59 1.22 5.33
CA LEU A 161 8.16 2.62 5.26
C LEU A 161 9.25 3.52 4.69
N ASN A 162 10.49 3.36 5.17
CA ASN A 162 11.62 4.13 4.67
C ASN A 162 11.89 3.79 3.19
N HIS A 163 12.03 2.50 2.87
CA HIS A 163 12.36 2.04 1.52
C HIS A 163 11.36 2.53 0.48
N PHE A 164 10.06 2.25 0.69
CA PHE A 164 9.03 2.60 -0.28
C PHE A 164 8.62 4.07 -0.23
N GLY A 165 8.69 4.70 0.95
CA GLY A 165 8.45 6.13 1.12
C GLY A 165 9.56 7.01 0.55
N ASN A 166 10.78 6.50 0.37
CA ASN A 166 11.90 7.28 -0.15
C ASN A 166 11.73 7.63 -1.64
N GLY A 167 12.27 8.79 -2.04
CA GLY A 167 12.21 9.34 -3.40
C GLY A 167 11.22 10.48 -3.58
N GLU A 168 11.25 11.08 -4.76
CA GLU A 168 10.43 12.24 -5.13
C GLU A 168 8.94 11.88 -5.27
N ILE A 169 8.06 12.86 -5.05
CA ILE A 169 6.66 12.78 -5.48
C ILE A 169 6.52 13.44 -6.84
N LYS A 170 6.01 12.69 -7.83
CA LYS A 170 5.91 13.20 -9.20
C LYS A 170 4.81 12.56 -10.02
N ILE A 171 4.45 13.23 -11.11
CA ILE A 171 3.60 12.67 -12.16
C ILE A 171 4.47 11.81 -13.08
N THR A 172 3.95 10.63 -13.41
CA THR A 172 4.58 9.71 -14.37
C THR A 172 4.21 10.08 -15.81
N PRO A 173 5.01 9.70 -16.82
CA PRO A 173 4.70 9.97 -18.22
C PRO A 173 3.34 9.41 -18.70
N ARG A 174 2.83 8.37 -18.01
CA ARG A 174 1.52 7.78 -18.28
C ARG A 174 0.39 8.43 -17.48
N GLY A 175 0.63 9.56 -16.82
CA GLY A 175 -0.37 10.32 -16.10
C GLY A 175 -0.95 9.64 -14.85
N SER A 176 -0.12 8.87 -14.14
CA SER A 176 -0.34 8.43 -12.75
C SER A 176 0.65 9.12 -11.81
N PHE A 177 0.53 8.96 -10.50
CA PHE A 177 1.45 9.58 -9.53
C PHE A 177 2.43 8.55 -8.95
N LYS A 178 3.64 9.02 -8.63
CA LYS A 178 4.62 8.34 -7.79
C LYS A 178 4.74 9.08 -6.47
N ILE A 179 4.66 8.35 -5.37
CA ILE A 179 4.92 8.84 -4.01
C ILE A 179 6.15 8.06 -3.53
N GLY A 180 7.34 8.60 -3.74
CA GLY A 180 8.56 7.80 -3.63
C GLY A 180 8.52 6.61 -4.59
N ARG A 181 8.63 5.40 -4.05
CA ARG A 181 8.57 4.16 -4.85
C ARG A 181 7.14 3.61 -5.03
N ILE A 182 6.15 4.23 -4.40
CA ILE A 182 4.74 3.81 -4.44
C ILE A 182 4.06 4.43 -5.67
N THR A 183 3.35 3.61 -6.45
CA THR A 183 2.49 4.08 -7.53
C THR A 183 1.08 4.34 -7.01
N MET A 184 0.57 5.55 -7.21
CA MET A 184 -0.83 5.93 -6.98
C MET A 184 -1.56 6.05 -8.32
N GLN A 185 -2.63 5.28 -8.49
CA GLN A 185 -3.35 5.15 -9.77
C GLN A 185 -4.84 4.87 -9.59
N ARG A 186 -5.64 5.16 -10.62
CA ARG A 186 -6.98 4.56 -10.76
C ARG A 186 -6.85 3.03 -10.74
N LYS A 187 -7.74 2.33 -10.02
CA LYS A 187 -7.77 0.86 -9.97
C LYS A 187 -7.90 0.26 -11.37
N GLY A 188 -8.88 0.71 -12.15
CA GLY A 188 -9.19 0.18 -13.47
C GLY A 188 -9.60 -1.31 -13.46
N GLY A 189 -9.97 -1.82 -14.64
CA GLY A 189 -10.37 -3.21 -14.81
C GLY A 189 -11.71 -3.54 -14.14
N ASP A 190 -11.79 -4.67 -13.45
CA ASP A 190 -12.98 -5.19 -12.74
C ASP A 190 -14.23 -5.42 -13.61
N GLY A 191 -14.06 -5.60 -14.93
CA GLY A 191 -15.16 -5.85 -15.86
C GLY A 191 -16.07 -4.64 -16.07
N GLY A 192 -15.57 -3.43 -15.81
CA GLY A 192 -16.35 -2.19 -15.96
C GLY A 192 -17.19 -1.81 -14.72
N ARG A 193 -17.14 -2.61 -13.64
CA ARG A 193 -17.81 -2.27 -12.38
C ARG A 193 -17.27 -0.98 -11.77
N ASP A 194 -18.09 -0.32 -10.96
CA ASP A 194 -17.75 0.93 -10.28
C ASP A 194 -16.49 0.83 -9.42
N THR A 195 -16.15 -0.36 -8.90
CA THR A 195 -14.91 -0.58 -8.14
C THR A 195 -13.62 -0.30 -8.95
N ALA A 196 -13.72 -0.17 -10.28
CA ALA A 196 -12.66 0.31 -11.15
C ALA A 196 -12.31 1.78 -10.92
N ASN A 197 -13.21 2.56 -10.31
CA ASN A 197 -13.07 3.98 -10.00
C ASN A 197 -12.49 4.24 -8.60
N MET A 198 -12.03 3.20 -7.88
CA MET A 198 -11.30 3.39 -6.64
C MET A 198 -9.88 3.91 -6.87
N LEU A 199 -9.34 4.67 -5.92
CA LEU A 199 -7.93 5.03 -5.86
C LEU A 199 -7.13 3.84 -5.30
N GLN A 200 -6.06 3.46 -5.99
CA GLN A 200 -5.25 2.28 -5.69
C GLN A 200 -3.77 2.64 -5.54
N PHE A 201 -3.13 2.03 -4.55
CA PHE A 201 -1.69 2.12 -4.31
C PHE A 201 -1.01 0.79 -4.58
N LYS A 202 0.12 0.84 -5.29
CA LYS A 202 0.93 -0.33 -5.62
C LYS A 202 2.42 -0.11 -5.38
N ILE A 203 3.11 -1.19 -5.02
CA ILE A 203 4.58 -1.26 -4.93
C ILE A 203 5.06 -2.48 -5.70
N ASN A 204 6.35 -2.57 -5.99
CA ASN A 204 6.99 -3.85 -6.27
C ASN A 204 7.55 -4.42 -4.95
N PRO A 205 6.92 -5.44 -4.34
CA PRO A 205 7.39 -5.99 -3.08
C PRO A 205 8.75 -6.68 -3.19
N CYS A 206 9.17 -7.11 -4.38
CA CYS A 206 10.43 -7.83 -4.55
C CYS A 206 11.65 -6.94 -4.32
N GLU A 207 11.49 -5.62 -4.31
CA GLU A 207 12.59 -4.69 -4.05
C GLU A 207 13.27 -4.91 -2.70
N ILE A 208 12.56 -5.46 -1.69
CA ILE A 208 13.12 -5.70 -0.35
C ILE A 208 13.70 -7.11 -0.15
N ILE A 209 13.67 -7.96 -1.19
CA ILE A 209 14.24 -9.33 -1.13
C ILE A 209 15.76 -9.30 -1.34
N GLY A 210 16.26 -8.32 -2.11
CA GLY A 210 17.67 -8.20 -2.47
C GLY A 210 18.51 -7.27 -1.57
N ASP A 211 17.90 -6.68 -0.55
CA ASP A 211 18.56 -5.82 0.45
C ASP A 211 19.14 -6.63 1.63
#